data_AF-A0A946BKI6-F1
#
_entry.id   AF-A0A946BKI6-F1
#
_cell.length_a   1.000
_cell.length_b   1.000
_cell.length_c   1.000
_cell.angle_alpha   90.00
_cell.angle_beta   90.00
_cell.angle_gamma   90.00
#
_symmetry.space_group_name_H-M   'P 1'
#
loop_
_entity.id
_entity.type
_entity.pdbx_description
1 polymer ?
#
loop_
_entity_poly.entity_id
_entity_poly.type
_entity_poly.pdbx_seq_one_letter_code
_entity_poly.pdbx_strand_id
1 'polypeptide(L)'
;MIQTEGVKSTFHAGVCYRYPGLPPMLEVKGTHFEMGLQYGALLRPEILKSLGSYKKIFKWWAVKIGIPEKILTAGLKFRGRQICSRLPERFRQEYRGIAQGAGISYDAVMAVSMFYDFGMTMACTGLLMRGENGTVIHGRNQDSTDFGGEEIGKMTVIVKYHAFGYNTVTQLDWPLWMGIETGYNDKGLAFSEETLAVRNPDPEGFSIIYLARMALEESDSLDDLPAFFDKYGVINGYGTVWSDRDEGRGMVTELTPKGWATQELKDPILWNFNHIYDKGLKKYENPEKSLNVYCRTRDRIATSFPVKSQFTIRDAVNFLRASTDEKGRDYTWYGSRTPICNNKSQQMIIFDPENNGFYMALGQHYAARRNVYHFYDDFSRRPELYMAAKPLDPVVEQEADIYNMLLGNEDKLLQYIAMAKKYPYNANAQFLAAFHAFNAQRYDLFTPFAAKAYTMDKSNMEYRLYAGLAAYYQANNHLAAELLEDIDDTELYGYEKVLAYAVLERVLPHNKQKAYFYGRKLNEILAENHAFDYYKENYLPLLKTLGRGG
;
A
#
# COMPACT_ATOMS: atom_id res chain seq x y z
N MET A 1 9.21 -20.85 -32.55
CA MET A 1 8.34 -21.66 -31.67
C MET A 1 8.94 -21.63 -30.27
N ILE A 2 8.12 -21.78 -29.22
CA ILE A 2 8.62 -21.89 -27.84
C ILE A 2 9.25 -23.28 -27.66
N GLN A 3 10.46 -23.33 -27.11
CA GLN A 3 11.12 -24.58 -26.71
C GLN A 3 11.07 -24.67 -25.19
N THR A 4 10.87 -25.86 -24.61
CA THR A 4 10.81 -26.03 -23.15
C THR A 4 11.57 -27.27 -22.74
N GLU A 5 12.51 -27.10 -21.81
CA GLU A 5 13.36 -28.13 -21.25
C GLU A 5 13.38 -27.98 -19.72
N GLY A 6 12.73 -28.91 -19.01
CA GLY A 6 12.58 -28.83 -17.57
C GLY A 6 11.84 -27.56 -17.13
N VAL A 7 12.51 -26.72 -16.33
CA VAL A 7 11.97 -25.45 -15.83
C VAL A 7 12.15 -24.28 -16.81
N LYS A 8 12.93 -24.47 -17.88
CA LYS A 8 13.36 -23.41 -18.80
C LYS A 8 12.53 -23.43 -20.07
N SER A 9 11.93 -22.30 -20.42
CA SER A 9 11.28 -22.07 -21.72
C SER A 9 11.99 -20.95 -22.47
N THR A 10 12.20 -21.10 -23.79
CA THR A 10 12.87 -20.10 -24.63
C THR A 10 12.03 -19.71 -25.84
N PHE A 11 12.15 -18.44 -26.24
CA PHE A 11 11.54 -17.90 -27.46
C PHE A 11 12.34 -16.69 -27.94
N HIS A 12 12.91 -16.78 -29.14
CA HIS A 12 13.95 -15.85 -29.60
C HIS A 12 15.08 -15.75 -28.56
N ALA A 13 15.47 -14.54 -28.16
CA ALA A 13 16.47 -14.31 -27.12
C ALA A 13 15.90 -14.39 -25.69
N GLY A 14 14.58 -14.51 -25.54
CA GLY A 14 13.93 -14.52 -24.24
C GLY A 14 13.98 -15.90 -23.58
N VAL A 15 14.07 -15.91 -22.25
CA VAL A 15 14.13 -17.11 -21.42
C VAL A 15 13.21 -16.95 -20.21
N CYS A 16 12.40 -17.96 -19.91
CA CYS A 16 11.55 -17.97 -18.72
C CYS A 16 11.79 -19.22 -17.89
N TYR A 17 12.04 -19.04 -16.59
CA TYR A 17 12.23 -20.10 -15.60
C TYR A 17 10.99 -20.22 -14.71
N ARG A 18 10.46 -21.45 -14.60
CA ARG A 18 9.29 -21.77 -13.76
C ARG A 18 9.62 -22.85 -12.74
N TYR A 19 10.03 -22.43 -11.55
CA TYR A 19 10.17 -23.36 -10.42
C TYR A 19 8.83 -23.59 -9.73
N PRO A 20 8.47 -24.84 -9.37
CA PRO A 20 7.24 -25.12 -8.66
C PRO A 20 7.09 -24.31 -7.36
N GLY A 21 5.93 -23.66 -7.20
CA GLY A 21 5.58 -22.88 -6.02
C GLY A 21 6.19 -21.46 -5.97
N LEU A 22 6.91 -21.04 -7.02
CA LEU A 22 7.57 -19.75 -7.11
C LEU A 22 7.03 -18.97 -8.33
N PRO A 23 7.07 -17.62 -8.30
CA PRO A 23 6.69 -16.84 -9.47
C PRO A 23 7.63 -17.11 -10.65
N PRO A 24 7.14 -16.98 -11.90
CA PRO A 24 7.98 -17.10 -13.08
C PRO A 24 9.01 -15.97 -13.09
N MET A 25 10.21 -16.31 -13.54
CA MET A 25 11.31 -15.38 -13.74
C MET A 25 11.61 -15.33 -15.23
N LEU A 26 11.49 -14.15 -15.84
CA LEU A 26 11.61 -13.92 -17.27
C LEU A 26 12.82 -13.02 -17.53
N GLU A 27 13.62 -13.37 -18.53
CA GLU A 27 14.63 -12.51 -19.13
C GLU A 27 14.21 -12.22 -20.57
N VAL A 28 14.22 -10.95 -20.95
CA VAL A 28 13.95 -10.51 -22.33
C VAL A 28 15.06 -9.59 -22.80
N LYS A 29 15.37 -9.65 -24.10
CA LYS A 29 16.48 -8.90 -24.69
C LYS A 29 16.14 -8.38 -26.08
N GLY A 30 16.55 -7.15 -26.37
CA GLY A 30 16.49 -6.59 -27.71
C GLY A 30 16.00 -5.14 -27.74
N THR A 31 15.44 -4.77 -28.88
CA THR A 31 14.58 -3.58 -28.96
C THR A 31 13.33 -3.77 -28.09
N HIS A 32 12.68 -2.69 -27.71
CA HIS A 32 11.47 -2.75 -26.88
C HIS A 32 10.35 -3.58 -27.52
N PHE A 33 10.19 -3.52 -28.84
CA PHE A 33 9.24 -4.39 -29.55
C PHE A 33 9.60 -5.89 -29.40
N GLU A 34 10.87 -6.25 -29.60
CA GLU A 34 11.34 -7.63 -29.48
C GLU A 34 11.21 -8.16 -28.05
N MET A 35 11.55 -7.34 -27.05
CA MET A 35 11.36 -7.66 -25.64
C MET A 35 9.88 -7.88 -25.33
N GLY A 36 9.00 -6.98 -25.80
CA GLY A 36 7.56 -7.13 -25.66
C GLY A 36 7.05 -8.42 -26.32
N LEU A 37 7.54 -8.75 -27.51
CA LEU A 37 7.19 -9.97 -28.23
C LEU A 37 7.59 -11.23 -27.43
N GLN A 38 8.79 -11.22 -26.84
CA GLN A 38 9.29 -12.28 -25.98
C GLN A 38 8.46 -12.40 -24.69
N TYR A 39 8.19 -11.29 -24.02
CA TYR A 39 7.34 -11.20 -22.83
C TYR A 39 5.97 -11.81 -23.10
N GLY A 40 5.29 -11.31 -24.14
CA GLY A 40 3.93 -11.74 -24.48
C GLY A 40 3.86 -13.23 -24.80
N ALA A 41 4.85 -13.75 -25.53
CA ALA A 41 4.89 -15.16 -25.91
C ALA A 41 5.21 -16.07 -24.71
N LEU A 42 6.24 -15.74 -23.94
CA LEU A 42 6.73 -16.59 -22.85
C LEU A 42 5.84 -16.55 -21.61
N LEU A 43 5.21 -15.41 -21.30
CA LEU A 43 4.27 -15.26 -20.17
C LEU A 43 2.80 -15.36 -20.58
N ARG A 44 2.50 -15.85 -21.80
CA ARG A 44 1.12 -15.95 -22.30
C ARG A 44 0.15 -16.63 -21.30
N PRO A 45 0.49 -17.76 -20.65
CA PRO A 45 -0.40 -18.38 -19.66
C PRO A 45 -0.72 -17.45 -18.48
N GLU A 46 0.30 -16.78 -17.94
CA GLU A 46 0.18 -15.86 -16.81
C GLU A 46 -0.61 -14.60 -17.18
N ILE A 47 -0.39 -14.06 -18.38
CA ILE A 47 -1.13 -12.92 -18.93
C ILE A 47 -2.62 -13.26 -19.10
N LEU A 48 -2.94 -14.41 -19.68
CA LEU A 48 -4.35 -14.78 -19.87
C LEU A 48 -5.07 -15.02 -18.54
N LYS A 49 -4.37 -15.61 -17.56
CA LYS A 49 -4.90 -15.75 -16.20
C LYS A 49 -5.10 -14.38 -15.55
N SER A 50 -4.13 -13.46 -15.68
CA SER A 50 -4.21 -12.13 -15.06
C SER A 50 -5.32 -11.28 -15.65
N LEU A 51 -5.58 -11.36 -16.96
CA LEU A 51 -6.72 -10.69 -17.58
C LEU A 51 -8.06 -11.11 -16.96
N GLY A 52 -8.18 -12.37 -16.52
CA GLY A 52 -9.33 -12.86 -15.73
C GLY A 52 -9.44 -12.17 -14.37
N SER A 53 -8.32 -12.02 -13.65
CA SER A 53 -8.23 -11.30 -12.38
C SER A 53 -8.57 -9.81 -12.54
N TYR A 54 -7.95 -9.12 -13.51
CA TYR A 54 -8.23 -7.71 -13.81
C TYR A 54 -9.70 -7.46 -14.13
N LYS A 55 -10.35 -8.38 -14.86
CA LYS A 55 -11.79 -8.28 -15.12
C LYS A 55 -12.62 -8.32 -13.82
N LYS A 56 -12.30 -9.21 -12.87
CA LYS A 56 -12.98 -9.25 -11.57
C LYS A 56 -12.75 -7.97 -10.77
N ILE A 57 -11.53 -7.46 -10.78
CA ILE A 57 -11.15 -6.21 -10.10
C ILE A 57 -11.93 -5.03 -10.68
N PHE A 58 -11.95 -4.87 -12.01
CA PHE A 58 -12.70 -3.80 -12.66
C PHE A 58 -14.20 -3.91 -12.41
N LYS A 59 -14.75 -5.13 -12.40
CA LYS A 59 -16.16 -5.33 -12.03
C LYS A 59 -16.43 -4.92 -10.58
N TRP A 60 -15.55 -5.27 -9.65
CA TRP A 60 -15.65 -4.87 -8.25
C TRP A 60 -15.57 -3.34 -8.08
N TRP A 61 -14.62 -2.68 -8.76
CA TRP A 61 -14.55 -1.22 -8.78
C TRP A 61 -15.81 -0.57 -9.33
N ALA A 62 -16.32 -1.07 -10.46
CA ALA A 62 -17.54 -0.55 -11.09
C ALA A 62 -18.72 -0.56 -10.11
N VAL A 63 -18.89 -1.65 -9.35
CA VAL A 63 -19.91 -1.74 -8.28
C VAL A 63 -19.63 -0.72 -7.17
N LYS A 64 -18.38 -0.62 -6.70
CA LYS A 64 -17.98 0.29 -5.61
C LYS A 64 -18.25 1.76 -5.94
N ILE A 65 -18.02 2.19 -7.18
CA ILE A 65 -18.26 3.58 -7.61
C ILE A 65 -19.66 3.78 -8.22
N GLY A 66 -20.49 2.73 -8.27
CA GLY A 66 -21.88 2.83 -8.72
C GLY A 66 -22.06 3.07 -10.22
N ILE A 67 -21.12 2.63 -11.08
CA ILE A 67 -21.24 2.77 -12.54
C ILE A 67 -21.19 1.42 -13.26
N PRO A 68 -21.81 1.27 -14.44
CA PRO A 68 -21.66 0.05 -15.25
C PRO A 68 -20.21 -0.24 -15.64
N GLU A 69 -19.80 -1.52 -15.58
CA GLU A 69 -18.45 -2.00 -15.93
C GLU A 69 -17.99 -1.52 -17.31
N LYS A 70 -18.89 -1.48 -18.30
CA LYS A 70 -18.57 -1.00 -19.66
C LYS A 70 -18.20 0.49 -19.69
N ILE A 71 -18.82 1.30 -18.83
CA ILE A 71 -18.52 2.73 -18.73
C ILE A 71 -17.17 2.92 -18.04
N LEU A 72 -16.92 2.21 -16.94
CA LEU A 72 -15.61 2.22 -16.27
C LEU A 72 -14.51 1.85 -17.26
N THR A 73 -14.62 0.69 -17.91
CA THR A 73 -13.59 0.20 -18.84
C THR A 73 -13.38 1.11 -20.05
N ALA A 74 -14.42 1.77 -20.57
CA ALA A 74 -14.28 2.78 -21.60
C ALA A 74 -13.52 4.02 -21.10
N GLY A 75 -13.83 4.49 -19.89
CA GLY A 75 -13.12 5.59 -19.23
C GLY A 75 -11.64 5.29 -18.98
N LEU A 76 -11.32 4.10 -18.47
CA LEU A 76 -9.94 3.65 -18.26
C LEU A 76 -9.16 3.60 -19.58
N LYS A 77 -9.76 3.09 -20.66
CA LYS A 77 -9.13 3.10 -21.99
C LYS A 77 -8.89 4.51 -22.51
N PHE A 78 -9.87 5.41 -22.37
CA PHE A 78 -9.74 6.79 -22.80
C PHE A 78 -8.60 7.50 -22.07
N ARG A 79 -8.59 7.44 -20.73
CA ARG A 79 -7.51 8.01 -19.91
C ARG A 79 -6.17 7.35 -20.19
N GLY A 80 -6.14 6.03 -20.34
CA GLY A 80 -4.93 5.28 -20.69
C GLY A 80 -4.31 5.74 -22.00
N ARG A 81 -5.13 6.05 -23.02
CA ARG A 81 -4.61 6.62 -24.28
C ARG A 81 -3.98 7.99 -24.09
N GLN A 82 -4.56 8.85 -23.24
CA GLN A 82 -4.01 10.18 -22.95
C GLN A 82 -2.65 10.05 -22.27
N ILE A 83 -2.54 9.26 -21.21
CA ILE A 83 -1.27 9.05 -20.49
C ILE A 83 -0.26 8.39 -21.42
N CYS A 84 -0.66 7.32 -22.11
CA CYS A 84 0.19 6.57 -23.03
C CYS A 84 0.74 7.43 -24.18
N SER A 85 0.00 8.44 -24.67
CA SER A 85 0.49 9.34 -25.72
C SER A 85 1.67 10.22 -25.28
N ARG A 86 1.88 10.40 -23.98
CA ARG A 86 3.01 11.14 -23.41
C ARG A 86 4.22 10.25 -23.14
N LEU A 87 4.06 8.93 -23.20
CA LEU A 87 5.15 8.00 -23.00
C LEU A 87 6.11 8.00 -24.21
N PRO A 88 7.42 7.84 -23.97
CA PRO A 88 8.39 7.56 -25.01
C PRO A 88 7.91 6.45 -25.98
N GLU A 89 8.16 6.62 -27.28
CA GLU A 89 7.73 5.66 -28.32
C GLU A 89 8.19 4.23 -28.00
N ARG A 90 9.36 4.07 -27.37
CA ARG A 90 9.92 2.77 -27.01
C ARG A 90 8.97 1.91 -26.16
N PHE A 91 8.28 2.48 -25.18
CA PHE A 91 7.29 1.73 -24.38
C PHE A 91 6.03 1.38 -25.18
N ARG A 92 5.61 2.24 -26.11
CA ARG A 92 4.48 1.94 -27.01
C ARG A 92 4.82 0.81 -27.98
N GLN A 93 6.08 0.68 -28.40
CA GLN A 93 6.56 -0.46 -29.18
C GLN A 93 6.56 -1.75 -28.36
N GLU A 94 6.94 -1.68 -27.08
CA GLU A 94 6.86 -2.82 -26.17
C GLU A 94 5.43 -3.35 -26.05
N TYR A 95 4.43 -2.47 -25.88
CA TYR A 95 3.02 -2.88 -25.83
C TYR A 95 2.57 -3.59 -27.11
N ARG A 96 3.04 -3.15 -28.28
CA ARG A 96 2.75 -3.82 -29.57
C ARG A 96 3.37 -5.21 -29.60
N GLY A 97 4.62 -5.34 -29.15
CA GLY A 97 5.29 -6.62 -29.00
C GLY A 97 4.50 -7.57 -28.10
N ILE A 98 4.10 -7.11 -26.91
CA ILE A 98 3.32 -7.91 -25.94
C ILE A 98 2.01 -8.36 -26.54
N ALA A 99 1.26 -7.44 -27.16
CA ALA A 99 -0.02 -7.74 -27.80
C ALA A 99 0.14 -8.84 -28.86
N GLN A 100 1.16 -8.73 -29.71
CA GLN A 100 1.46 -9.74 -30.73
C GLN A 100 1.91 -11.08 -30.12
N GLY A 101 2.80 -11.07 -29.13
CA GLY A 101 3.34 -12.28 -28.52
C GLY A 101 2.30 -13.07 -27.73
N ALA A 102 1.44 -12.37 -26.99
CA ALA A 102 0.38 -13.00 -26.20
C ALA A 102 -0.89 -13.31 -27.02
N GLY A 103 -1.05 -12.67 -28.18
CA GLY A 103 -2.26 -12.76 -29.00
C GLY A 103 -3.45 -12.03 -28.34
N ILE A 104 -3.21 -10.86 -27.77
CA ILE A 104 -4.22 -10.00 -27.14
C ILE A 104 -4.24 -8.61 -27.79
N SER A 105 -5.24 -7.79 -27.50
CA SER A 105 -5.31 -6.45 -28.09
C SER A 105 -4.32 -5.49 -27.43
N TYR A 106 -3.77 -4.56 -28.22
CA TYR A 106 -2.96 -3.45 -27.72
C TYR A 106 -3.68 -2.66 -26.61
N ASP A 107 -4.98 -2.39 -26.80
CA ASP A 107 -5.81 -1.71 -25.82
C ASP A 107 -5.89 -2.46 -24.48
N ALA A 108 -5.82 -3.79 -24.47
CA ALA A 108 -5.82 -4.57 -23.24
C ALA A 108 -4.49 -4.42 -22.50
N VAL A 109 -3.36 -4.48 -23.21
CA VAL A 109 -2.03 -4.23 -22.64
C VAL A 109 -2.00 -2.82 -22.03
N MET A 110 -2.28 -1.80 -22.83
CA MET A 110 -2.27 -0.40 -22.40
C MET A 110 -3.20 -0.15 -21.19
N ALA A 111 -4.43 -0.67 -21.20
CA ALA A 111 -5.38 -0.42 -20.11
C ALA A 111 -4.88 -0.99 -18.76
N VAL A 112 -4.20 -2.14 -18.79
CA VAL A 112 -3.62 -2.75 -17.59
C VAL A 112 -2.31 -2.07 -17.20
N SER A 113 -1.46 -1.74 -18.17
CA SER A 113 -0.16 -1.11 -17.91
C SER A 113 -0.26 0.31 -17.35
N MET A 114 -1.40 0.99 -17.55
CA MET A 114 -1.72 2.30 -16.97
C MET A 114 -2.60 2.20 -15.72
N PHE A 115 -2.86 0.98 -15.24
CA PHE A 115 -3.87 0.76 -14.20
C PHE A 115 -3.53 1.48 -12.89
N TYR A 116 -2.24 1.56 -12.55
CA TYR A 116 -1.74 2.32 -11.41
C TYR A 116 -2.26 3.76 -11.35
N ASP A 117 -2.10 4.47 -12.48
CA ASP A 117 -2.37 5.90 -12.60
C ASP A 117 -3.87 6.23 -12.52
N PHE A 118 -4.74 5.21 -12.59
CA PHE A 118 -6.18 5.36 -12.40
C PHE A 118 -6.62 5.12 -10.95
N GLY A 119 -5.95 4.21 -10.25
CA GLY A 119 -6.38 3.70 -8.96
C GLY A 119 -5.74 4.39 -7.77
N MET A 120 -4.44 4.65 -7.83
CA MET A 120 -3.62 5.35 -6.83
C MET A 120 -4.03 5.11 -5.37
N THR A 121 -4.35 3.86 -5.02
CA THR A 121 -4.94 3.47 -3.72
C THR A 121 -4.08 2.46 -2.97
N MET A 122 -2.85 2.23 -3.42
CA MET A 122 -1.95 1.31 -2.76
C MET A 122 -1.32 1.93 -1.53
N ALA A 123 -1.19 1.11 -0.51
CA ALA A 123 -0.38 1.42 0.65
C ALA A 123 0.90 0.59 0.56
N CYS A 124 1.97 1.07 1.18
CA CYS A 124 3.29 0.49 1.03
C CYS A 124 4.11 0.80 2.29
N THR A 125 5.24 0.11 2.49
CA THR A 125 6.33 0.47 3.42
C THR A 125 7.63 0.54 2.63
N GLY A 126 8.40 1.62 2.78
CA GLY A 126 9.77 1.72 2.31
C GLY A 126 10.75 1.78 3.48
N LEU A 127 11.89 1.10 3.35
CA LEU A 127 12.92 0.98 4.38
C LEU A 127 14.31 1.09 3.76
N LEU A 128 15.14 1.93 4.37
CA LEU A 128 16.56 2.01 4.15
C LEU A 128 17.29 1.81 5.48
N MET A 129 18.32 0.97 5.49
CA MET A 129 19.16 0.71 6.65
C MET A 129 20.63 0.74 6.25
N ARG A 130 21.49 1.19 7.17
CA ARG A 130 22.94 1.03 7.05
C ARG A 130 23.30 -0.43 7.26
N GLY A 131 23.83 -1.06 6.22
CA GLY A 131 24.32 -2.43 6.28
C GLY A 131 25.74 -2.51 6.84
N GLU A 132 26.22 -3.74 6.98
CA GLU A 132 27.62 -4.00 7.33
C GLU A 132 28.57 -3.51 6.22
N ASN A 133 29.81 -3.19 6.59
CA ASN A 133 30.87 -2.79 5.66
C ASN A 133 30.53 -1.58 4.75
N GLY A 134 29.66 -0.68 5.21
CA GLY A 134 29.28 0.52 4.47
C GLY A 134 28.21 0.29 3.40
N THR A 135 27.62 -0.91 3.33
CA THR A 135 26.53 -1.22 2.41
C THR A 135 25.21 -0.53 2.80
N VAL A 136 24.23 -0.58 1.90
CA VAL A 136 22.85 -0.13 2.15
C VAL A 136 21.89 -1.30 1.98
N ILE A 137 20.96 -1.47 2.92
CA ILE A 137 19.86 -2.42 2.80
C ILE A 137 18.62 -1.63 2.45
N HIS A 138 17.97 -1.99 1.35
CA HIS A 138 16.72 -1.40 0.90
C HIS A 138 15.64 -2.47 0.89
N GLY A 139 14.61 -2.28 1.72
CA GLY A 139 13.48 -3.19 1.83
C GLY A 139 12.14 -2.49 1.67
N ARG A 140 11.10 -3.27 1.36
CA ARG A 140 9.73 -2.76 1.25
C ARG A 140 8.67 -3.81 1.59
N ASN A 141 7.48 -3.35 1.99
CA ASN A 141 6.23 -4.10 1.91
C ASN A 141 5.29 -3.42 0.89
N GLN A 142 4.52 -4.21 0.15
CA GLN A 142 3.48 -3.72 -0.76
C GLN A 142 2.10 -4.15 -0.28
N ASP A 143 1.27 -3.17 0.05
CA ASP A 143 -0.07 -3.34 0.59
C ASP A 143 -1.12 -3.08 -0.52
N SER A 144 -1.21 -4.00 -1.47
CA SER A 144 -2.00 -3.87 -2.72
C SER A 144 -3.46 -4.30 -2.63
N THR A 145 -3.94 -4.62 -1.43
CA THR A 145 -5.29 -5.20 -1.24
C THR A 145 -6.42 -4.25 -1.64
N ASP A 146 -6.29 -2.95 -1.36
CA ASP A 146 -7.30 -1.96 -1.74
C ASP A 146 -7.39 -1.74 -3.27
N PHE A 147 -6.38 -2.20 -4.01
CA PHE A 147 -6.30 -2.08 -5.46
C PHE A 147 -7.01 -3.24 -6.18
N GLY A 148 -6.92 -4.46 -5.65
CA GLY A 148 -7.59 -5.62 -6.27
C GLY A 148 -7.64 -6.90 -5.44
N GLY A 149 -7.54 -6.76 -4.11
CA GLY A 149 -7.75 -7.85 -3.15
C GLY A 149 -6.88 -9.07 -3.40
N GLU A 150 -7.43 -10.23 -3.08
CA GLU A 150 -6.78 -11.53 -3.31
C GLU A 150 -6.46 -11.79 -4.79
N GLU A 151 -7.13 -11.14 -5.75
CA GLU A 151 -6.90 -11.38 -7.17
C GLU A 151 -5.55 -10.79 -7.64
N ILE A 152 -5.13 -9.67 -7.05
CA ILE A 152 -3.80 -9.07 -7.24
C ILE A 152 -2.72 -9.95 -6.60
N GLY A 153 -2.89 -10.33 -5.33
CA GLY A 153 -1.90 -11.10 -4.57
C GLY A 153 -1.60 -12.51 -5.11
N LYS A 154 -2.41 -13.02 -6.05
CA LYS A 154 -2.20 -14.31 -6.74
C LYS A 154 -1.29 -14.20 -7.97
N MET A 155 -0.88 -12.98 -8.31
CA MET A 155 -0.13 -12.68 -9.53
C MET A 155 1.19 -12.05 -9.09
N THR A 156 2.29 -12.58 -9.57
CA THR A 156 3.61 -11.95 -9.46
C THR A 156 4.45 -12.52 -10.57
N VAL A 157 5.21 -11.68 -11.25
CA VAL A 157 6.22 -12.06 -12.23
C VAL A 157 7.48 -11.26 -11.94
N ILE A 158 8.63 -11.89 -12.13
CA ILE A 158 9.91 -11.21 -12.06
C ILE A 158 10.45 -11.11 -13.48
N VAL A 159 10.78 -9.91 -13.94
CA VAL A 159 11.18 -9.68 -15.33
C VAL A 159 12.45 -8.86 -15.39
N LYS A 160 13.47 -9.40 -16.05
CA LYS A 160 14.73 -8.72 -16.34
C LYS A 160 14.76 -8.30 -17.82
N TYR A 161 14.93 -7.01 -18.04
CA TYR A 161 14.92 -6.37 -19.34
C TYR A 161 16.34 -5.98 -19.75
N HIS A 162 16.82 -6.55 -20.85
CA HIS A 162 18.10 -6.21 -21.47
C HIS A 162 17.83 -5.38 -22.74
N ALA A 163 17.38 -4.14 -22.53
CA ALA A 163 17.09 -3.21 -23.60
C ALA A 163 18.37 -2.68 -24.25
N PHE A 164 18.44 -2.65 -25.59
CA PHE A 164 19.62 -2.10 -26.25
C PHE A 164 19.83 -0.61 -25.96
N GLY A 165 21.03 -0.25 -25.49
CA GLY A 165 21.42 1.13 -25.19
C GLY A 165 20.97 1.65 -23.82
N TYR A 166 20.45 0.77 -22.96
CA TYR A 166 20.01 1.10 -21.60
C TYR A 166 20.62 0.13 -20.60
N ASN A 167 20.57 0.51 -19.32
CA ASN A 167 20.91 -0.37 -18.21
C ASN A 167 19.95 -1.57 -18.16
N THR A 168 20.44 -2.72 -17.72
CA THR A 168 19.58 -3.89 -17.49
C THR A 168 18.72 -3.61 -16.27
N VAL A 169 17.40 -3.79 -16.37
CA VAL A 169 16.48 -3.54 -15.26
C VAL A 169 15.71 -4.80 -14.89
N THR A 170 15.69 -5.14 -13.61
CA THR A 170 14.85 -6.20 -13.04
C THR A 170 13.65 -5.58 -12.33
N GLN A 171 12.46 -6.03 -12.70
CA GLN A 171 11.16 -5.58 -12.20
C GLN A 171 10.45 -6.73 -11.46
N LEU A 172 9.73 -6.42 -10.37
CA LEU A 172 9.08 -7.39 -9.49
C LEU A 172 7.59 -7.07 -9.25
N ASP A 173 6.77 -7.10 -10.31
CA ASP A 173 5.36 -6.68 -10.24
C ASP A 173 4.39 -7.74 -10.80
N TRP A 174 3.31 -7.30 -11.46
CA TRP A 174 2.24 -8.14 -12.01
C TRP A 174 2.36 -8.31 -13.53
N PRO A 175 1.80 -9.39 -14.12
CA PRO A 175 1.73 -9.51 -15.57
C PRO A 175 1.02 -8.31 -16.21
N LEU A 176 1.60 -7.75 -17.27
CA LEU A 176 1.18 -6.51 -17.97
C LEU A 176 1.37 -5.21 -17.17
N TRP A 177 2.02 -5.27 -16.01
CA TRP A 177 2.53 -4.09 -15.34
C TRP A 177 3.84 -3.67 -16.01
N MET A 178 3.82 -2.65 -16.85
CA MET A 178 4.99 -2.32 -17.69
C MET A 178 5.76 -1.07 -17.24
N GLY A 179 5.26 -0.36 -16.21
CA GLY A 179 6.09 0.52 -15.40
C GLY A 179 6.69 -0.26 -14.23
N ILE A 180 7.50 0.38 -13.40
CA ILE A 180 8.15 -0.24 -12.25
C ILE A 180 7.65 0.40 -10.97
N GLU A 181 7.12 -0.41 -10.05
CA GLU A 181 6.92 -0.01 -8.64
C GLU A 181 8.03 -0.55 -7.75
N THR A 182 8.65 -1.67 -8.12
CA THR A 182 9.74 -2.28 -7.37
C THR A 182 10.71 -2.91 -8.33
N GLY A 183 11.96 -2.48 -8.27
CA GLY A 183 12.97 -2.94 -9.22
C GLY A 183 14.37 -2.42 -8.93
N TYR A 184 15.33 -2.93 -9.68
CA TYR A 184 16.73 -2.51 -9.61
C TYR A 184 17.41 -2.64 -10.97
N ASN A 185 18.53 -1.97 -11.18
CA ASN A 185 19.33 -2.07 -12.38
C ASN A 185 20.70 -2.73 -12.13
N ASP A 186 21.43 -2.99 -13.22
CA ASP A 186 22.79 -3.56 -13.22
C ASP A 186 23.90 -2.56 -12.83
N LYS A 187 23.54 -1.36 -12.39
CA LYS A 187 24.42 -0.32 -11.84
C LYS A 187 24.27 -0.15 -10.34
N GLY A 188 23.57 -1.07 -9.68
CA GLY A 188 23.37 -1.04 -8.23
C GLY A 188 22.22 -0.16 -7.77
N LEU A 189 21.53 0.59 -8.66
CA LEU A 189 20.36 1.36 -8.29
C LEU A 189 19.16 0.46 -8.04
N ALA A 190 18.47 0.69 -6.93
CA ALA A 190 17.22 0.03 -6.59
C ALA A 190 16.15 1.04 -6.19
N PHE A 191 14.91 0.70 -6.49
CA PHE A 191 13.74 1.55 -6.37
C PHE A 191 12.57 0.81 -5.72
N SER A 192 11.88 1.51 -4.83
CA SER A 192 10.51 1.19 -4.44
C SER A 192 9.68 2.46 -4.26
N GLU A 193 8.35 2.31 -4.22
CA GLU A 193 7.41 3.42 -4.23
C GLU A 193 6.33 3.31 -3.16
N GLU A 194 6.00 4.49 -2.60
CA GLU A 194 4.99 4.72 -1.58
C GLU A 194 3.95 5.75 -2.07
N THR A 195 2.70 5.34 -2.30
CA THR A 195 1.72 6.29 -2.85
C THR A 195 1.35 7.33 -1.78
N LEU A 196 1.54 8.61 -2.09
CA LEU A 196 1.17 9.73 -1.23
C LEU A 196 -0.05 10.44 -1.82
N ALA A 197 -1.17 10.44 -1.10
CA ALA A 197 -2.35 11.14 -1.59
C ALA A 197 -2.17 12.65 -1.44
N VAL A 198 -2.22 13.38 -2.56
CA VAL A 198 -2.29 14.85 -2.54
C VAL A 198 -3.72 15.35 -2.71
N ARG A 199 -4.00 16.56 -2.23
CA ARG A 199 -5.32 17.20 -2.36
C ARG A 199 -5.66 17.61 -3.79
N ASN A 200 -4.65 17.92 -4.60
CA ASN A 200 -4.80 18.39 -5.98
C ASN A 200 -3.86 17.59 -6.92
N PRO A 201 -4.24 16.36 -7.30
CA PRO A 201 -3.52 15.61 -8.35
C PRO A 201 -3.50 16.38 -9.67
N ASP A 202 -2.47 16.18 -10.48
CA ASP A 202 -2.34 16.73 -11.82
C ASP A 202 -2.63 15.66 -12.88
N PRO A 203 -3.82 15.65 -13.51
CA PRO A 203 -4.17 14.64 -14.52
C PRO A 203 -3.28 14.70 -15.78
N GLU A 204 -2.55 15.81 -15.97
CA GLU A 204 -1.62 15.98 -17.08
C GLU A 204 -0.19 15.55 -16.74
N GLY A 205 0.08 15.23 -15.47
CA GLY A 205 1.37 14.77 -14.99
C GLY A 205 1.85 13.46 -15.63
N PHE A 206 3.13 13.18 -15.44
CA PHE A 206 3.78 11.96 -15.90
C PHE A 206 3.53 10.80 -14.92
N SER A 207 3.44 9.59 -15.46
CA SER A 207 3.24 8.36 -14.67
C SER A 207 4.51 8.03 -13.89
N ILE A 208 4.39 7.90 -12.57
CA ILE A 208 5.56 7.64 -11.70
C ILE A 208 6.24 6.32 -12.03
N ILE A 209 5.47 5.27 -12.34
CA ILE A 209 6.02 3.94 -12.58
C ILE A 209 6.82 3.90 -13.90
N TYR A 210 6.51 4.77 -14.88
CA TYR A 210 7.34 4.93 -16.07
C TYR A 210 8.50 5.89 -15.84
N LEU A 211 8.33 6.91 -14.99
CA LEU A 211 9.43 7.78 -14.60
C LEU A 211 10.53 6.98 -13.89
N ALA A 212 10.14 6.11 -12.96
CA ALA A 212 11.04 5.21 -12.27
C ALA A 212 11.70 4.21 -13.23
N ARG A 213 10.94 3.66 -14.19
CA ARG A 213 11.52 2.78 -15.22
C ARG A 213 12.54 3.52 -16.08
N MET A 214 12.25 4.74 -16.51
CA MET A 214 13.20 5.56 -17.26
C MET A 214 14.46 5.86 -16.45
N ALA A 215 14.32 6.24 -15.17
CA ALA A 215 15.45 6.48 -14.29
C ALA A 215 16.32 5.23 -14.12
N LEU A 216 15.72 4.05 -13.87
CA LEU A 216 16.49 2.80 -13.77
C LEU A 216 17.17 2.39 -15.09
N GLU A 217 16.55 2.68 -16.24
CA GLU A 217 17.11 2.39 -17.56
C GLU A 217 18.25 3.34 -17.97
N GLU A 218 18.25 4.59 -17.46
CA GLU A 218 19.09 5.69 -17.96
C GLU A 218 20.11 6.24 -16.94
N SER A 219 19.94 5.95 -15.64
CA SER A 219 20.81 6.41 -14.56
C SER A 219 21.77 5.33 -14.08
N ASP A 220 22.98 5.74 -13.74
CA ASP A 220 24.02 4.88 -13.17
C ASP A 220 24.16 5.09 -11.66
N SER A 221 23.73 6.25 -11.13
CA SER A 221 23.85 6.58 -9.70
C SER A 221 22.66 7.38 -9.16
N LEU A 222 22.60 7.56 -7.83
CA LEU A 222 21.62 8.43 -7.17
C LEU A 222 21.70 9.89 -7.64
N ASP A 223 22.87 10.35 -8.07
CA ASP A 223 23.11 11.76 -8.42
C ASP A 223 22.45 12.16 -9.74
N ASP A 224 22.04 11.19 -10.55
CA ASP A 224 21.32 11.41 -11.81
C ASP A 224 19.81 11.69 -11.60
N LEU A 225 19.25 11.23 -10.47
CA LEU A 225 17.80 11.24 -10.23
C LEU A 225 17.17 12.64 -10.15
N PRO A 226 17.79 13.67 -9.53
CA PRO A 226 17.23 15.02 -9.48
C PRO A 226 16.83 15.59 -10.84
N ALA A 227 17.59 15.28 -11.90
CA ALA A 227 17.30 15.75 -13.25
C ALA A 227 15.96 15.20 -13.80
N PHE A 228 15.57 13.99 -13.40
CA PHE A 228 14.26 13.43 -13.73
C PHE A 228 13.15 14.17 -12.97
N PHE A 229 13.35 14.43 -11.68
CA PHE A 229 12.35 15.08 -10.84
C PHE A 229 12.12 16.55 -11.23
N ASP A 230 13.16 17.25 -11.68
CA ASP A 230 13.06 18.61 -12.20
C ASP A 230 12.37 18.67 -13.57
N LYS A 231 12.58 17.65 -14.40
CA LYS A 231 12.05 17.61 -15.76
C LYS A 231 10.59 17.17 -15.83
N TYR A 232 10.17 16.24 -14.97
CA TYR A 232 8.86 15.61 -15.05
C TYR A 232 8.00 15.93 -13.82
N GLY A 233 6.96 16.75 -14.02
CA GLY A 233 5.85 16.83 -13.07
C GLY A 233 5.05 15.52 -13.08
N VAL A 234 4.56 15.10 -11.93
CA VAL A 234 3.89 13.79 -11.74
C VAL A 234 2.39 13.91 -11.47
N ILE A 235 1.66 12.82 -11.66
CA ILE A 235 0.19 12.81 -11.51
C ILE A 235 -0.27 13.05 -10.05
N ASN A 236 0.41 12.46 -9.07
CA ASN A 236 0.01 12.48 -7.66
C ASN A 236 1.26 12.66 -6.78
N GLY A 237 1.14 12.44 -5.46
CA GLY A 237 2.28 12.38 -4.57
C GLY A 237 2.88 10.98 -4.51
N TYR A 238 4.20 10.90 -4.39
CA TYR A 238 4.94 9.64 -4.33
C TYR A 238 6.14 9.78 -3.39
N GLY A 239 6.28 8.84 -2.46
CA GLY A 239 7.47 8.62 -1.67
C GLY A 239 8.33 7.63 -2.42
N THR A 240 9.33 8.14 -3.12
CA THR A 240 10.23 7.29 -3.91
C THR A 240 11.44 6.93 -3.07
N VAL A 241 11.63 5.64 -2.82
CA VAL A 241 12.75 5.14 -2.02
C VAL A 241 13.80 4.59 -2.97
N TRP A 242 15.01 5.10 -2.85
CA TRP A 242 16.13 4.78 -3.72
C TRP A 242 17.33 4.33 -2.90
N SER A 243 18.08 3.39 -3.46
CA SER A 243 19.40 3.01 -2.94
C SER A 243 20.36 2.80 -4.08
N ASP A 244 21.60 3.18 -3.88
CA ASP A 244 22.75 2.79 -4.69
C ASP A 244 23.58 1.81 -3.87
N ARG A 245 23.50 0.54 -4.27
CA ARG A 245 24.11 -0.59 -3.55
C ARG A 245 25.62 -0.66 -3.77
N ASP A 246 26.12 -0.08 -4.86
CA ASP A 246 27.56 -0.03 -5.17
C ASP A 246 28.25 1.04 -4.31
N GLU A 247 27.58 2.18 -4.09
CA GLU A 247 28.08 3.26 -3.24
C GLU A 247 27.64 3.16 -1.77
N GLY A 248 26.72 2.23 -1.45
CA GLY A 248 26.18 2.11 -0.11
C GLY A 248 25.38 3.35 0.32
N ARG A 249 24.68 4.01 -0.61
CA ARG A 249 23.88 5.23 -0.35
C ARG A 249 22.39 4.96 -0.49
N GLY A 250 21.57 5.77 0.14
CA GLY A 250 20.13 5.70 -0.03
C GLY A 250 19.45 7.04 0.22
N MET A 251 18.29 7.25 -0.39
CA MET A 251 17.47 8.43 -0.21
C MET A 251 15.98 8.10 -0.33
N VAL A 252 15.16 8.90 0.34
CA VAL A 252 13.72 8.98 0.09
C VAL A 252 13.44 10.35 -0.54
N THR A 253 12.84 10.37 -1.72
CA THR A 253 12.38 11.60 -2.37
C THR A 253 10.87 11.64 -2.39
N GLU A 254 10.29 12.61 -1.72
CA GLU A 254 8.86 12.91 -1.78
C GLU A 254 8.61 13.83 -2.96
N LEU A 255 7.93 13.30 -3.97
CA LEU A 255 7.64 13.96 -5.22
C LEU A 255 6.14 14.24 -5.29
N THR A 256 5.76 15.49 -5.55
CA THR A 256 4.36 15.92 -5.72
C THR A 256 4.18 16.63 -7.05
N PRO A 257 2.94 16.89 -7.51
CA PRO A 257 2.73 17.69 -8.71
C PRO A 257 3.24 19.13 -8.61
N LYS A 258 3.64 19.60 -7.41
CA LYS A 258 4.05 20.98 -7.13
C LYS A 258 5.51 21.12 -6.72
N GLY A 259 6.28 20.03 -6.66
CA GLY A 259 7.68 20.04 -6.29
C GLY A 259 8.09 18.76 -5.56
N TRP A 260 9.38 18.69 -5.24
CA TRP A 260 9.98 17.52 -4.58
C TRP A 260 10.94 17.92 -3.46
N ALA A 261 11.14 17.01 -2.52
CA ALA A 261 12.09 17.14 -1.41
C ALA A 261 12.74 15.78 -1.14
N THR A 262 14.01 15.79 -0.76
CA THR A 262 14.79 14.56 -0.57
C THR A 262 15.38 14.48 0.83
N GLN A 263 15.26 13.31 1.43
CA GLN A 263 15.92 12.93 2.67
C GLN A 263 16.90 11.79 2.39
N GLU A 264 18.19 12.05 2.52
CA GLU A 264 19.22 11.01 2.44
C GLU A 264 19.24 10.15 3.72
N LEU A 265 19.62 8.88 3.59
CA LEU A 265 19.92 7.99 4.70
C LEU A 265 21.18 8.49 5.43
N LYS A 266 21.07 9.45 6.35
CA LYS A 266 22.21 9.90 7.17
C LYS A 266 22.30 9.13 8.49
N ASP A 267 21.15 8.86 9.07
CA ASP A 267 21.00 8.03 10.25
C ASP A 267 21.07 6.53 9.89
N PRO A 268 21.21 5.63 10.89
CA PRO A 268 21.31 4.20 10.61
C PRO A 268 20.08 3.58 9.94
N ILE A 269 18.91 4.21 10.07
CA ILE A 269 17.64 3.75 9.53
C ILE A 269 16.81 4.95 9.03
N LEU A 270 16.14 4.76 7.90
CA LEU A 270 15.18 5.70 7.32
C LEU A 270 14.00 4.90 6.75
N TRP A 271 12.77 5.36 6.95
CA TRP A 271 11.58 4.71 6.40
C TRP A 271 10.67 5.73 5.75
N ASN A 272 9.79 5.24 4.89
CA ASN A 272 8.69 6.00 4.32
C ASN A 272 7.42 5.16 4.31
N PHE A 273 6.29 5.82 4.55
CA PHE A 273 4.96 5.25 4.49
C PHE A 273 4.10 6.14 3.58
N ASN A 274 2.78 5.98 3.59
CA ASN A 274 1.88 6.66 2.66
C ASN A 274 1.44 8.06 3.11
N HIS A 275 2.35 8.83 3.70
CA HIS A 275 2.11 10.22 4.13
C HIS A 275 3.37 11.08 3.95
N ILE A 276 3.18 12.38 3.77
CA ILE A 276 4.28 13.32 3.50
C ILE A 276 5.01 13.64 4.82
N TYR A 277 6.32 13.47 4.87
CA TYR A 277 7.19 13.80 6.00
C TYR A 277 7.80 15.20 5.88
N ASP A 278 8.09 15.66 4.65
CA ASP A 278 8.66 16.98 4.43
C ASP A 278 7.69 18.10 4.85
N LYS A 279 8.20 19.04 5.65
CA LYS A 279 7.39 20.12 6.20
C LYS A 279 6.93 21.12 5.14
N GLY A 280 7.72 21.33 4.09
CA GLY A 280 7.40 22.24 2.98
C GLY A 280 6.33 21.67 2.05
N LEU A 281 6.30 20.34 1.90
CA LEU A 281 5.34 19.62 1.07
C LEU A 281 4.07 19.20 1.82
N LYS A 282 4.07 19.15 3.16
CA LYS A 282 2.93 18.66 3.97
C LYS A 282 1.60 19.35 3.65
N LYS A 283 1.64 20.63 3.29
CA LYS A 283 0.47 21.42 2.86
C LYS A 283 -0.24 20.89 1.60
N TYR A 284 0.40 20.00 0.82
CA TYR A 284 -0.19 19.37 -0.36
C TYR A 284 -0.86 18.04 -0.06
N GLU A 285 -0.66 17.48 1.14
CA GLU A 285 -1.28 16.22 1.54
C GLU A 285 -2.80 16.31 1.53
N ASN A 286 -3.42 15.19 1.15
CA ASN A 286 -4.87 15.01 1.19
C ASN A 286 -5.36 14.98 2.65
N PRO A 287 -6.33 15.83 3.04
CA PRO A 287 -6.84 15.90 4.42
C PRO A 287 -7.45 14.59 4.97
N GLU A 288 -8.02 13.73 4.12
CA GLU A 288 -8.50 12.42 4.55
C GLU A 288 -7.34 11.54 5.01
N LYS A 289 -6.24 11.55 4.25
CA LYS A 289 -5.06 10.74 4.56
C LYS A 289 -4.25 11.30 5.71
N SER A 290 -4.16 12.63 5.86
CA SER A 290 -3.46 13.26 6.99
C SER A 290 -4.10 12.90 8.34
N LEU A 291 -5.44 12.78 8.37
CA LEU A 291 -6.24 12.35 9.52
C LEU A 291 -6.35 10.82 9.66
N ASN A 292 -5.76 10.03 8.76
CA ASN A 292 -5.88 8.58 8.79
C ASN A 292 -5.00 7.96 9.90
N VAL A 293 -5.50 6.92 10.56
CA VAL A 293 -4.81 6.17 11.62
C VAL A 293 -3.68 5.29 11.07
N TYR A 294 -3.82 4.80 9.83
CA TYR A 294 -2.98 3.78 9.20
C TYR A 294 -1.48 4.06 9.27
N CYS A 295 -1.03 5.24 8.84
CA CYS A 295 0.40 5.58 8.89
C CYS A 295 0.86 5.88 10.32
N ARG A 296 -0.01 6.41 11.19
CA ARG A 296 0.35 6.82 12.56
C ARG A 296 0.68 5.63 13.45
N THR A 297 -0.04 4.53 13.31
CA THR A 297 0.24 3.30 14.05
C THR A 297 1.56 2.68 13.62
N ARG A 298 1.87 2.77 12.32
CA ARG A 298 3.12 2.29 11.73
C ARG A 298 4.30 3.15 12.12
N ASP A 299 4.15 4.48 12.16
CA ASP A 299 5.15 5.41 12.69
C ASP A 299 5.50 5.10 14.14
N ARG A 300 4.51 4.80 14.98
CA ARG A 300 4.73 4.41 16.38
C ARG A 300 5.55 3.12 16.48
N ILE A 301 5.21 2.09 15.71
CA ILE A 301 5.98 0.84 15.65
C ILE A 301 7.41 1.11 15.16
N ALA A 302 7.57 1.82 14.05
CA ALA A 302 8.88 2.12 13.46
C ALA A 302 9.77 2.93 14.40
N THR A 303 9.21 3.93 15.09
CA THR A 303 9.93 4.75 16.07
C THR A 303 10.39 3.93 17.28
N SER A 304 9.64 2.90 17.66
CA SER A 304 10.01 1.99 18.76
C SER A 304 10.98 0.88 18.35
N PHE A 305 11.31 0.77 17.05
CA PHE A 305 12.16 -0.31 16.56
C PHE A 305 13.61 -0.15 17.06
N PRO A 306 14.26 -1.23 17.55
CA PRO A 306 15.62 -1.14 18.07
C PRO A 306 16.64 -0.65 17.02
N VAL A 307 17.26 0.49 17.29
CA VAL A 307 18.27 1.08 16.40
C VAL A 307 19.65 0.50 16.69
N LYS A 308 20.35 0.10 15.63
CA LYS A 308 21.76 -0.33 15.64
C LYS A 308 22.57 0.60 14.74
N SER A 309 23.90 0.60 14.86
CA SER A 309 24.77 1.32 13.92
C SER A 309 24.82 0.66 12.54
N GLN A 310 24.68 -0.66 12.49
CA GLN A 310 24.64 -1.48 11.28
C GLN A 310 23.58 -2.57 11.44
N PHE A 311 22.95 -2.93 10.32
CA PHE A 311 21.87 -3.89 10.25
C PHE A 311 22.19 -5.04 9.30
N THR A 312 21.52 -6.17 9.52
CA THR A 312 21.57 -7.34 8.66
C THR A 312 20.27 -7.51 7.86
N ILE A 313 20.27 -8.37 6.85
CA ILE A 313 19.02 -8.75 6.14
C ILE A 313 17.97 -9.29 7.11
N ARG A 314 18.38 -10.03 8.14
CA ARG A 314 17.47 -10.51 9.18
C ARG A 314 16.82 -9.37 9.96
N ASP A 315 17.55 -8.29 10.22
CA ASP A 315 16.98 -7.11 10.89
C ASP A 315 15.98 -6.38 10.00
N ALA A 316 16.26 -6.24 8.71
CA ALA A 316 15.30 -5.68 7.75
C ALA A 316 14.02 -6.53 7.65
N VAL A 317 14.14 -7.87 7.59
CA VAL A 317 12.97 -8.77 7.66
C VAL A 317 12.20 -8.58 8.97
N ASN A 318 12.88 -8.38 10.10
CA ASN A 318 12.23 -8.15 11.39
C ASN A 318 11.50 -6.80 11.44
N PHE A 319 12.07 -5.73 10.88
CA PHE A 319 11.40 -4.44 10.75
C PHE A 319 10.15 -4.55 9.89
N LEU A 320 10.28 -5.16 8.71
CA LEU A 320 9.17 -5.36 7.78
C LEU A 320 8.10 -6.33 8.31
N ARG A 321 8.36 -7.06 9.40
CA ARG A 321 7.38 -7.89 10.16
C ARG A 321 6.85 -7.21 11.42
N ALA A 322 7.36 -6.04 11.80
CA ALA A 322 7.10 -5.45 13.10
C ALA A 322 5.61 -5.13 13.28
N SER A 323 5.11 -5.45 14.47
CA SER A 323 3.69 -5.40 14.81
C SER A 323 3.40 -4.88 16.21
N THR A 324 4.40 -4.80 17.07
CA THR A 324 4.24 -4.35 18.44
C THR A 324 4.69 -2.91 18.61
N ASP A 325 3.92 -2.13 19.36
CA ASP A 325 4.31 -0.77 19.77
C ASP A 325 5.28 -0.80 20.98
N GLU A 326 5.62 0.38 21.49
CA GLU A 326 6.54 0.54 22.63
C GLU A 326 5.98 0.02 23.96
N LYS A 327 4.68 -0.23 24.05
CA LYS A 327 4.01 -0.84 25.21
C LYS A 327 3.85 -2.35 25.07
N GLY A 328 4.35 -2.94 23.97
CA GLY A 328 4.27 -4.38 23.68
C GLY A 328 2.91 -4.84 23.16
N ARG A 329 2.04 -3.92 22.73
CA ARG A 329 0.71 -4.27 22.18
C ARG A 329 0.84 -4.68 20.72
N ASP A 330 0.33 -5.86 20.38
CA ASP A 330 0.37 -6.41 19.03
C ASP A 330 -0.78 -5.86 18.16
N TYR A 331 -0.44 -4.98 17.21
CA TYR A 331 -1.39 -4.37 16.29
C TYR A 331 -1.90 -5.33 15.21
N THR A 332 -1.42 -6.57 15.12
CA THR A 332 -2.07 -7.59 14.25
C THR A 332 -3.49 -7.93 14.70
N TRP A 333 -3.83 -7.67 15.97
CA TRP A 333 -5.15 -7.94 16.52
C TRP A 333 -5.58 -6.95 17.62
N TYR A 334 -5.50 -5.65 17.34
CA TYR A 334 -5.83 -4.60 18.32
C TYR A 334 -6.60 -3.45 17.68
N GLY A 335 -7.93 -3.45 17.84
CA GLY A 335 -8.79 -2.44 17.24
C GLY A 335 -8.67 -2.38 15.72
N SER A 336 -8.68 -1.16 15.18
CA SER A 336 -8.39 -0.87 13.77
C SER A 336 -6.91 -0.58 13.50
N ARG A 337 -6.06 -0.69 14.53
CA ARG A 337 -4.62 -0.38 14.40
C ARG A 337 -4.00 -1.27 13.35
N THR A 338 -3.05 -0.72 12.59
CA THR A 338 -2.40 -1.44 11.51
C THR A 338 -0.88 -1.56 11.74
N PRO A 339 -0.32 -2.78 11.72
CA PRO A 339 1.13 -3.01 11.83
C PRO A 339 1.87 -2.77 10.50
N ILE A 340 3.21 -2.83 10.52
CA ILE A 340 4.05 -2.67 9.31
C ILE A 340 3.80 -3.82 8.31
N CYS A 341 3.68 -5.05 8.80
CA CYS A 341 3.16 -6.18 8.01
C CYS A 341 1.74 -6.47 8.43
N ASN A 342 0.78 -6.26 7.54
CA ASN A 342 -0.64 -6.25 7.87
C ASN A 342 -1.47 -7.12 6.92
N ASN A 343 -2.79 -7.12 7.13
CA ASN A 343 -3.75 -7.86 6.31
C ASN A 343 -3.82 -7.41 4.85
N LYS A 344 -3.12 -6.32 4.49
CA LYS A 344 -3.03 -5.82 3.13
C LYS A 344 -1.72 -6.18 2.42
N SER A 345 -0.68 -6.57 3.16
CA SER A 345 0.66 -6.82 2.64
C SER A 345 0.72 -8.09 1.78
N GLN A 346 0.93 -7.94 0.47
CA GLN A 346 0.95 -9.06 -0.49
C GLN A 346 2.35 -9.41 -1.00
N GLN A 347 3.28 -8.46 -0.92
CA GLN A 347 4.68 -8.66 -1.28
C GLN A 347 5.59 -8.01 -0.23
N MET A 348 6.73 -8.65 0.04
CA MET A 348 7.85 -8.08 0.77
C MET A 348 9.12 -8.33 -0.03
N ILE A 349 9.92 -7.28 -0.27
CA ILE A 349 11.18 -7.34 -1.02
C ILE A 349 12.29 -6.73 -0.16
N ILE A 350 13.47 -7.32 -0.19
CA ILE A 350 14.72 -6.69 0.26
C ILE A 350 15.75 -6.89 -0.84
N PHE A 351 16.29 -5.81 -1.38
CA PHE A 351 17.36 -5.92 -2.37
C PHE A 351 18.65 -6.38 -1.70
N ASP A 352 19.34 -7.33 -2.33
CA ASP A 352 20.58 -7.87 -1.78
C ASP A 352 21.70 -6.81 -1.85
N PRO A 353 22.28 -6.36 -0.72
CA PRO A 353 23.34 -5.34 -0.70
C PRO A 353 24.59 -5.77 -1.47
N GLU A 354 24.79 -7.07 -1.72
CA GLU A 354 25.93 -7.58 -2.49
C GLU A 354 25.64 -7.70 -4.00
N ASN A 355 24.52 -7.13 -4.48
CA ASN A 355 24.05 -7.21 -5.88
C ASN A 355 23.80 -8.64 -6.40
N ASN A 356 23.58 -9.61 -5.51
CA ASN A 356 23.27 -10.99 -5.88
C ASN A 356 21.76 -11.28 -5.85
N GLY A 357 20.97 -10.36 -6.41
CA GLY A 357 19.51 -10.48 -6.51
C GLY A 357 18.75 -9.85 -5.35
N PHE A 358 17.80 -10.57 -4.74
CA PHE A 358 16.88 -10.03 -3.74
C PHE A 358 16.23 -11.10 -2.87
N TYR A 359 15.71 -10.71 -1.72
CA TYR A 359 14.91 -11.54 -0.83
C TYR A 359 13.44 -11.20 -1.02
N MET A 360 12.58 -12.19 -1.17
CA MET A 360 11.15 -11.98 -1.38
C MET A 360 10.29 -12.92 -0.52
N ALA A 361 9.18 -12.39 -0.02
CA ALA A 361 8.05 -13.18 0.45
C ALA A 361 6.76 -12.72 -0.22
N LEU A 362 5.89 -13.70 -0.53
CA LEU A 362 4.60 -13.49 -1.17
C LEU A 362 3.49 -14.09 -0.30
N GLY A 363 2.33 -13.43 -0.29
CA GLY A 363 1.12 -13.91 0.37
C GLY A 363 -0.11 -13.14 -0.11
N GLN A 364 -1.31 -13.64 0.18
CA GLN A 364 -2.53 -12.83 -0.02
C GLN A 364 -2.66 -11.71 1.00
N HIS A 365 -1.96 -11.88 2.13
CA HIS A 365 -1.87 -10.94 3.25
C HIS A 365 -0.66 -11.33 4.11
N TYR A 366 -0.22 -10.40 4.97
CA TYR A 366 0.91 -10.57 5.87
C TYR A 366 2.15 -11.16 5.19
N ALA A 367 2.45 -10.75 3.96
CA ALA A 367 3.47 -11.36 3.09
C ALA A 367 4.83 -11.50 3.78
N ALA A 368 5.30 -10.48 4.51
CA ALA A 368 6.58 -10.56 5.20
C ALA A 368 6.64 -11.73 6.21
N ARG A 369 5.51 -12.15 6.80
CA ARG A 369 5.44 -13.29 7.73
C ARG A 369 5.41 -14.66 7.04
N ARG A 370 5.31 -14.72 5.71
CA ARG A 370 5.42 -15.97 4.94
C ARG A 370 6.89 -16.37 4.78
N ASN A 371 7.14 -17.47 4.05
CA ASN A 371 8.50 -17.90 3.74
C ASN A 371 9.20 -16.82 2.93
N VAL A 372 10.41 -16.46 3.35
CA VAL A 372 11.30 -15.54 2.64
C VAL A 372 12.31 -16.37 1.86
N TYR A 373 12.37 -16.15 0.55
CA TYR A 373 13.32 -16.81 -0.33
C TYR A 373 14.34 -15.81 -0.86
N HIS A 374 15.58 -16.23 -1.03
CA HIS A 374 16.60 -15.50 -1.79
C HIS A 374 16.48 -15.89 -3.26
N PHE A 375 16.19 -14.91 -4.09
CA PHE A 375 16.19 -15.00 -5.55
C PHE A 375 17.51 -14.45 -6.05
N TYR A 376 18.27 -15.28 -6.76
CA TYR A 376 19.55 -14.89 -7.34
C TYR A 376 19.35 -14.03 -8.58
N ASP A 377 20.35 -13.21 -8.90
CA ASP A 377 20.33 -12.48 -10.16
C ASP A 377 20.36 -13.44 -11.36
N ASP A 378 21.04 -14.59 -11.25
CA ASP A 378 20.93 -15.69 -12.21
C ASP A 378 19.63 -16.50 -11.98
N PHE A 379 18.61 -16.28 -12.82
CA PHE A 379 17.32 -16.98 -12.72
C PHE A 379 17.38 -18.47 -13.09
N SER A 380 18.48 -18.95 -13.67
CA SER A 380 18.71 -20.38 -13.87
C SER A 380 19.01 -21.12 -12.56
N ARG A 381 19.31 -20.38 -11.49
CA ARG A 381 19.42 -20.92 -10.14
C ARG A 381 18.07 -20.87 -9.44
N ARG A 382 17.69 -21.99 -8.83
CA ARG A 382 16.45 -22.06 -8.03
C ARG A 382 16.56 -21.15 -6.80
N PRO A 383 15.55 -20.33 -6.49
CA PRO A 383 15.50 -19.57 -5.25
C PRO A 383 15.58 -20.45 -4.00
N GLU A 384 16.32 -19.99 -3.00
CA GLU A 384 16.60 -20.74 -1.77
C GLU A 384 15.82 -20.17 -0.57
N LEU A 385 15.34 -21.04 0.32
CA LEU A 385 14.65 -20.58 1.52
C LEU A 385 15.64 -19.89 2.46
N TYR A 386 15.47 -18.59 2.67
CA TYR A 386 16.29 -17.78 3.57
C TYR A 386 15.72 -17.77 4.99
N MET A 387 14.40 -17.60 5.14
CA MET A 387 13.75 -17.55 6.44
C MET A 387 12.36 -18.18 6.39
N ALA A 388 12.09 -19.11 7.32
CA ALA A 388 10.78 -19.72 7.45
C ALA A 388 9.68 -18.71 7.85
N ALA A 389 8.45 -19.05 7.50
CA ALA A 389 7.25 -18.34 7.89
C ALA A 389 7.05 -18.31 9.42
N LYS A 390 6.40 -17.25 9.91
CA LYS A 390 5.87 -17.16 11.27
C LYS A 390 4.35 -17.33 11.23
N PRO A 391 3.78 -18.31 11.95
CA PRO A 391 2.34 -18.57 11.90
C PRO A 391 1.54 -17.36 12.37
N LEU A 392 0.31 -17.22 11.86
CA LEU A 392 -0.68 -16.24 12.29
C LEU A 392 -1.70 -16.93 13.19
N ASP A 393 -2.32 -16.17 14.10
CA ASP A 393 -3.49 -16.66 14.81
C ASP A 393 -4.62 -16.89 13.79
N PRO A 394 -5.33 -18.03 13.83
CA PRO A 394 -6.44 -18.32 12.91
C PRO A 394 -7.53 -17.23 12.85
N VAL A 395 -7.77 -16.49 13.94
CA VAL A 395 -8.75 -15.39 13.92
C VAL A 395 -8.26 -14.21 13.07
N VAL A 396 -6.95 -13.93 13.13
CA VAL A 396 -6.28 -12.88 12.33
C VAL A 396 -6.26 -13.27 10.86
N GLU A 397 -5.96 -14.53 10.55
CA GLU A 397 -5.97 -15.03 9.17
C GLU A 397 -7.40 -14.97 8.57
N GLN A 398 -8.42 -15.36 9.34
CA GLN A 398 -9.81 -15.24 8.88
C GLN A 398 -10.23 -13.78 8.62
N GLU A 399 -9.81 -12.84 9.46
CA GLU A 399 -10.07 -11.41 9.23
C GLU A 399 -9.42 -10.93 7.94
N ALA A 400 -8.15 -11.30 7.74
CA ALA A 400 -7.41 -10.89 6.56
C ALA A 400 -8.02 -11.46 5.28
N ASP A 401 -8.52 -12.71 5.32
CA ASP A 401 -9.27 -13.31 4.21
C ASP A 401 -10.52 -12.49 3.90
N ILE A 402 -11.34 -12.14 4.91
CA ILE A 402 -12.54 -11.30 4.74
C ILE A 402 -12.17 -9.96 4.12
N TYR A 403 -11.12 -9.32 4.62
CA TYR A 403 -10.67 -8.01 4.14
C TYR A 403 -10.28 -8.06 2.65
N ASN A 404 -9.60 -9.13 2.23
CA ASN A 404 -9.11 -9.33 0.87
C ASN A 404 -10.18 -9.74 -0.15
N MET A 405 -11.38 -10.11 0.29
CA MET A 405 -12.47 -10.44 -0.62
C MET A 405 -12.90 -9.21 -1.44
N LEU A 406 -13.19 -9.44 -2.72
CA LEU A 406 -13.75 -8.42 -3.64
C LEU A 406 -15.26 -8.26 -3.44
N LEU A 407 -15.65 -7.87 -2.21
CA LEU A 407 -17.04 -7.65 -1.79
C LEU A 407 -17.36 -6.16 -1.63
N GLY A 408 -18.64 -5.82 -1.72
CA GLY A 408 -19.15 -4.49 -1.35
C GLY A 408 -19.14 -4.30 0.17
N ASN A 409 -19.30 -3.04 0.63
CA ASN A 409 -19.23 -2.71 2.06
C ASN A 409 -20.26 -3.47 2.91
N GLU A 410 -21.50 -3.63 2.42
CA GLU A 410 -22.55 -4.36 3.13
C GLU A 410 -22.24 -5.86 3.24
N ASP A 411 -21.81 -6.49 2.14
CA ASP A 411 -21.44 -7.91 2.15
C ASP A 411 -20.23 -8.17 3.05
N LYS A 412 -19.22 -7.27 3.06
CA LYS A 412 -18.10 -7.35 4.00
C LYS A 412 -18.59 -7.24 5.44
N LEU A 413 -19.47 -6.30 5.75
CA LEU A 413 -20.06 -6.17 7.09
C LEU A 413 -20.72 -7.49 7.55
N LEU A 414 -21.47 -8.16 6.67
CA LEU A 414 -22.08 -9.45 7.01
C LEU A 414 -21.04 -10.52 7.37
N GLN A 415 -19.89 -10.55 6.70
CA GLN A 415 -18.78 -11.44 7.05
C GLN A 415 -18.19 -11.11 8.43
N TYR A 416 -17.97 -9.83 8.75
CA TYR A 416 -17.49 -9.44 10.08
C TYR A 416 -18.50 -9.77 11.20
N ILE A 417 -19.80 -9.62 10.94
CA ILE A 417 -20.85 -10.04 11.89
C ILE A 417 -20.83 -11.56 12.08
N ALA A 418 -20.68 -12.34 11.01
CA ALA A 418 -20.57 -13.79 11.09
C ALA A 418 -19.32 -14.20 11.88
N MET A 419 -18.18 -13.51 11.67
CA MET A 419 -16.96 -13.71 12.44
C MET A 419 -17.16 -13.39 13.92
N ALA A 420 -17.79 -12.25 14.26
CA ALA A 420 -18.10 -11.88 15.64
C ALA A 420 -19.01 -12.89 16.35
N LYS A 421 -19.96 -13.51 15.62
CA LYS A 421 -20.80 -14.60 16.14
C LYS A 421 -20.00 -15.88 16.38
N LYS A 422 -19.05 -16.21 15.50
CA LYS A 422 -18.15 -17.36 15.64
C LYS A 422 -17.20 -17.19 16.84
N TYR A 423 -16.77 -15.96 17.13
CA TYR A 423 -15.87 -15.65 18.25
C TYR A 423 -16.53 -14.71 19.28
N PRO A 424 -17.57 -15.18 20.02
CA PRO A 424 -18.40 -14.31 20.86
C PRO A 424 -17.65 -13.73 22.06
N TYR A 425 -16.50 -14.33 22.44
CA TYR A 425 -15.64 -13.93 23.55
C TYR A 425 -14.34 -13.24 23.10
N ASN A 426 -14.18 -12.94 21.80
CA ASN A 426 -13.05 -12.15 21.31
C ASN A 426 -13.47 -10.68 21.17
N ALA A 427 -12.90 -9.80 22.00
CA ALA A 427 -13.28 -8.38 22.04
C ALA A 427 -13.04 -7.68 20.71
N ASN A 428 -11.90 -7.93 20.05
CA ASN A 428 -11.59 -7.29 18.76
C ASN A 428 -12.51 -7.79 17.63
N ALA A 429 -12.92 -9.07 17.64
CA ALA A 429 -13.91 -9.56 16.68
C ALA A 429 -15.26 -8.83 16.82
N GLN A 430 -15.70 -8.54 18.06
CA GLN A 430 -16.88 -7.70 18.28
C GLN A 430 -16.63 -6.27 17.81
N PHE A 431 -15.45 -5.72 18.09
CA PHE A 431 -15.09 -4.36 17.67
C PHE A 431 -15.09 -4.21 16.15
N LEU A 432 -14.49 -5.13 15.39
CA LEU A 432 -14.45 -5.04 13.93
C LEU A 432 -15.86 -5.09 13.31
N ALA A 433 -16.78 -5.87 13.89
CA ALA A 433 -18.19 -5.81 13.48
C ALA A 433 -18.80 -4.43 13.75
N ALA A 434 -18.50 -3.79 14.89
CA ALA A 434 -18.92 -2.43 15.18
C ALA A 434 -18.31 -1.40 14.22
N PHE A 435 -17.00 -1.51 13.96
CA PHE A 435 -16.24 -0.62 13.08
C PHE A 435 -16.79 -0.64 11.65
N HIS A 436 -16.98 -1.83 11.08
CA HIS A 436 -17.54 -1.96 9.74
C HIS A 436 -19.03 -1.57 9.68
N ALA A 437 -19.79 -1.79 10.75
CA ALA A 437 -21.18 -1.33 10.82
C ALA A 437 -21.27 0.21 10.84
N PHE A 438 -20.38 0.85 11.60
CA PHE A 438 -20.26 2.31 11.65
C PHE A 438 -19.92 2.89 10.26
N ASN A 439 -18.91 2.33 9.58
CA ASN A 439 -18.51 2.77 8.24
C ASN A 439 -19.58 2.53 7.17
N ALA A 440 -20.40 1.48 7.33
CA ALA A 440 -21.56 1.20 6.48
C ALA A 440 -22.82 1.99 6.89
N GLN A 441 -22.74 2.89 7.88
CA GLN A 441 -23.86 3.66 8.42
C GLN A 441 -25.03 2.79 8.92
N ARG A 442 -24.73 1.56 9.36
CA ARG A 442 -25.67 0.61 9.98
C ARG A 442 -25.63 0.73 11.50
N TYR A 443 -26.06 1.87 12.00
CA TYR A 443 -25.98 2.22 13.42
C TYR A 443 -26.79 1.28 14.34
N ASP A 444 -27.85 0.68 13.80
CA ASP A 444 -28.65 -0.39 14.41
C ASP A 444 -27.79 -1.61 14.78
N LEU A 445 -26.83 -1.95 13.92
CA LEU A 445 -25.90 -3.05 14.13
C LEU A 445 -24.65 -2.60 14.90
N PHE A 446 -24.19 -1.37 14.68
CA PHE A 446 -22.97 -0.84 15.32
C PHE A 446 -23.08 -0.76 16.84
N THR A 447 -24.17 -0.19 17.38
CA THR A 447 -24.29 0.08 18.82
C THR A 447 -24.14 -1.15 19.73
N PRO A 448 -24.82 -2.31 19.49
CA PRO A 448 -24.66 -3.47 20.35
C PRO A 448 -23.24 -4.06 20.30
N PHE A 449 -22.60 -4.08 19.13
CA PHE A 449 -21.23 -4.58 19.01
C PHE A 449 -20.21 -3.66 19.67
N ALA A 450 -20.36 -2.34 19.54
CA ALA A 450 -19.47 -1.36 20.18
C ALA A 450 -19.52 -1.46 21.70
N ALA A 451 -20.73 -1.49 22.28
CA ALA A 451 -20.92 -1.67 23.71
C ALA A 451 -20.30 -2.99 24.19
N LYS A 452 -20.55 -4.09 23.46
CA LYS A 452 -20.02 -5.40 23.82
C LYS A 452 -18.48 -5.43 23.81
N ALA A 453 -17.84 -4.93 22.76
CA ALA A 453 -16.38 -4.86 22.68
C ALA A 453 -15.77 -4.12 23.88
N TYR A 454 -16.30 -2.94 24.21
CA TYR A 454 -15.85 -2.15 25.37
C TYR A 454 -16.08 -2.86 26.70
N THR A 455 -17.23 -3.53 26.90
CA THR A 455 -17.48 -4.27 28.15
C THR A 455 -16.51 -5.43 28.34
N MET A 456 -16.04 -6.04 27.26
CA MET A 456 -15.09 -7.15 27.29
C MET A 456 -13.66 -6.68 27.54
N ASP A 457 -13.28 -5.51 27.02
CA ASP A 457 -11.98 -4.90 27.25
C ASP A 457 -12.10 -3.37 27.35
N LYS A 458 -12.13 -2.88 28.59
CA LYS A 458 -12.22 -1.44 28.90
C LYS A 458 -10.89 -0.71 28.76
N SER A 459 -9.78 -1.44 28.63
CA SER A 459 -8.43 -0.87 28.54
C SER A 459 -8.11 -0.33 27.15
N ASN A 460 -8.84 -0.77 26.13
CA ASN A 460 -8.68 -0.29 24.76
C ASN A 460 -9.44 1.03 24.53
N MET A 461 -8.71 2.11 24.27
CA MET A 461 -9.26 3.46 24.08
C MET A 461 -10.11 3.59 22.82
N GLU A 462 -9.84 2.81 21.77
CA GLU A 462 -10.66 2.80 20.57
C GLU A 462 -12.02 2.15 20.83
N TYR A 463 -12.08 1.08 21.63
CA TYR A 463 -13.35 0.46 22.00
C TYR A 463 -14.20 1.43 22.82
N ARG A 464 -13.56 2.14 23.76
CA ARG A 464 -14.18 3.20 24.56
C ARG A 464 -14.70 4.34 23.69
N LEU A 465 -13.93 4.80 22.69
CA LEU A 465 -14.37 5.79 21.71
C LEU A 465 -15.66 5.34 21.02
N TYR A 466 -15.67 4.14 20.43
CA TYR A 466 -16.82 3.64 19.70
C TYR A 466 -18.03 3.38 20.63
N ALA A 467 -17.83 2.99 21.88
CA ALA A 467 -18.90 2.92 22.87
C ALA A 467 -19.48 4.31 23.22
N GLY A 468 -18.62 5.35 23.32
CA GLY A 468 -19.05 6.74 23.50
C GLY A 468 -19.85 7.27 22.31
N LEU A 469 -19.42 6.96 21.07
CA LEU A 469 -20.16 7.29 19.86
C LEU A 469 -21.51 6.56 19.80
N ALA A 470 -21.58 5.31 20.25
CA ALA A 470 -22.83 4.55 20.36
C ALA A 470 -23.78 5.19 21.39
N ALA A 471 -23.28 5.60 22.55
CA ALA A 471 -24.07 6.32 23.55
C ALA A 471 -24.60 7.66 23.01
N TYR A 472 -23.77 8.39 22.25
CA TYR A 472 -24.18 9.63 21.59
C TYR A 472 -25.30 9.38 20.56
N TYR A 473 -25.16 8.31 19.76
CA TYR A 473 -26.20 7.91 18.81
C TYR A 473 -27.53 7.62 19.52
N GLN A 474 -27.49 6.96 20.67
CA GLN A 474 -28.67 6.64 21.49
C GLN A 474 -29.18 7.83 22.33
N ALA A 475 -28.74 9.06 22.04
CA ALA A 475 -29.05 10.28 22.78
C ALA A 475 -28.72 10.24 24.29
N ASN A 476 -27.85 9.31 24.73
CA ASN A 476 -27.35 9.25 26.11
C ASN A 476 -26.10 10.12 26.26
N ASN A 477 -26.31 11.43 26.24
CA ASN A 477 -25.23 12.42 26.28
C ASN A 477 -24.38 12.35 27.56
N HIS A 478 -24.98 11.97 28.70
CA HIS A 478 -24.22 11.79 29.94
C HIS A 478 -23.20 10.66 29.81
N LEU A 479 -23.64 9.48 29.35
CA LEU A 479 -22.74 8.34 29.15
C LEU A 479 -21.71 8.61 28.06
N ALA A 480 -22.11 9.30 26.98
CA ALA A 480 -21.18 9.71 25.93
C ALA A 480 -20.06 10.61 26.49
N ALA A 481 -20.42 11.62 27.30
CA ALA A 481 -19.43 12.47 27.96
C ALA A 481 -18.53 11.66 28.90
N GLU A 482 -19.10 10.84 29.78
CA GLU A 482 -18.36 10.00 30.74
C GLU A 482 -17.32 9.11 30.05
N LEU A 483 -17.72 8.43 28.97
CA LEU A 483 -16.83 7.52 28.24
C LEU A 483 -15.72 8.28 27.51
N LEU A 484 -16.05 9.40 26.85
CA LEU A 484 -15.12 10.12 25.99
C LEU A 484 -14.15 11.03 26.78
N GLU A 485 -14.57 11.59 27.93
CA GLU A 485 -13.68 12.41 28.78
C GLU A 485 -12.56 11.60 29.43
N ASP A 486 -12.79 10.30 29.67
CA ASP A 486 -11.85 9.36 30.32
C ASP A 486 -10.99 8.59 29.30
N ILE A 487 -10.89 9.09 28.05
CA ILE A 487 -9.95 8.56 27.05
C ILE A 487 -8.57 9.18 27.25
N ASP A 488 -7.54 8.32 27.32
CA ASP A 488 -6.16 8.75 27.11
C ASP A 488 -5.97 9.15 25.63
N ASP A 489 -5.95 10.45 25.39
CA ASP A 489 -5.84 11.04 24.06
C ASP A 489 -4.49 10.76 23.36
N THR A 490 -3.48 10.25 24.07
CA THR A 490 -2.22 9.79 23.44
C THR A 490 -2.40 8.49 22.66
N GLU A 491 -3.53 7.81 22.85
CA GLU A 491 -3.86 6.53 22.21
C GLU A 491 -4.82 6.66 21.03
N LEU A 492 -5.32 7.87 20.75
CA LEU A 492 -6.16 8.18 19.58
C LEU A 492 -5.36 8.91 18.49
N TYR A 493 -5.76 8.75 17.23
CA TYR A 493 -5.10 9.38 16.09
C TYR A 493 -6.09 10.05 15.14
N GLY A 494 -5.68 11.21 14.58
CA GLY A 494 -6.35 11.85 13.46
C GLY A 494 -7.87 11.95 13.62
N TYR A 495 -8.63 11.22 12.79
CA TYR A 495 -10.09 11.25 12.81
C TYR A 495 -10.72 10.80 14.13
N GLU A 496 -10.06 9.93 14.90
CA GLU A 496 -10.58 9.44 16.17
C GLU A 496 -10.68 10.58 17.18
N LYS A 497 -9.65 11.43 17.23
CA LYS A 497 -9.64 12.66 18.04
C LYS A 497 -10.68 13.65 17.55
N VAL A 498 -10.81 13.81 16.23
CA VAL A 498 -11.84 14.67 15.62
C VAL A 498 -13.23 14.24 16.09
N LEU A 499 -13.55 12.95 16.03
CA LEU A 499 -14.84 12.41 16.48
C LEU A 499 -15.04 12.61 17.99
N ALA A 500 -14.04 12.25 18.81
CA ALA A 500 -14.11 12.38 20.26
C ALA A 500 -14.36 13.85 20.68
N TYR A 501 -13.56 14.78 20.20
CA TYR A 501 -13.66 16.20 20.57
C TYR A 501 -14.94 16.83 20.06
N ALA A 502 -15.36 16.51 18.83
CA ALA A 502 -16.58 17.06 18.27
C ALA A 502 -17.83 16.58 19.03
N VAL A 503 -17.86 15.32 19.46
CA VAL A 503 -18.96 14.83 20.32
C VAL A 503 -18.90 15.51 21.68
N LEU A 504 -17.74 15.55 22.35
CA LEU A 504 -17.57 16.21 23.65
C LEU A 504 -17.97 17.69 23.65
N GLU A 505 -17.62 18.43 22.59
CA GLU A 505 -18.06 19.82 22.39
C GLU A 505 -19.61 19.94 22.41
N ARG A 506 -20.33 18.94 21.91
CA ARG A 506 -21.81 18.92 21.78
C ARG A 506 -22.53 18.37 23.00
N VAL A 507 -21.95 17.37 23.69
CA VAL A 507 -22.63 16.60 24.74
C VAL A 507 -22.30 17.05 26.16
N LEU A 508 -21.58 18.16 26.33
CA LEU A 508 -21.30 18.79 27.63
C LEU A 508 -22.22 20.02 27.88
N PRO A 509 -23.56 19.85 27.93
CA PRO A 509 -24.53 20.95 27.85
C PRO A 509 -24.48 21.91 29.06
N HIS A 510 -23.89 21.48 30.17
CA HIS A 510 -23.83 22.25 31.41
C HIS A 510 -22.43 22.77 31.75
N ASN A 511 -21.41 22.44 30.95
CA ASN A 511 -20.03 22.87 31.19
C ASN A 511 -19.47 23.58 29.96
N LYS A 512 -19.83 24.87 29.81
CA LYS A 512 -19.35 25.73 28.71
C LYS A 512 -17.82 25.80 28.63
N GLN A 513 -17.12 25.72 29.77
CA GLN A 513 -15.66 25.76 29.81
C GLN A 513 -15.06 24.51 29.18
N LYS A 514 -15.56 23.32 29.52
CA LYS A 514 -15.11 22.06 28.90
C LYS A 514 -15.52 21.97 27.43
N ALA A 515 -16.74 22.38 27.07
CA ALA A 515 -17.16 22.41 25.67
C ALA A 515 -16.23 23.31 24.82
N TYR A 516 -15.89 24.51 25.34
CA TYR A 516 -14.93 25.40 24.70
C TYR A 516 -13.52 24.78 24.59
N PHE A 517 -13.06 24.09 25.62
CA PHE A 517 -11.77 23.37 25.61
C PHE A 517 -11.70 22.32 24.50
N TYR A 518 -12.72 21.46 24.36
CA TYR A 518 -12.74 20.45 23.31
C TYR A 518 -12.94 21.05 21.91
N GLY A 519 -13.75 22.12 21.78
CA GLY A 519 -13.86 22.87 20.53
C GLY A 519 -12.51 23.48 20.09
N ARG A 520 -11.71 23.96 21.04
CA ARG A 520 -10.33 24.39 20.78
C ARG A 520 -9.43 23.25 20.29
N LYS A 521 -9.42 22.12 20.98
CA LYS A 521 -8.64 20.94 20.57
C LYS A 521 -9.04 20.44 19.18
N LEU A 522 -10.34 20.45 18.87
CA LEU A 522 -10.85 20.14 17.53
C LEU A 522 -10.28 21.10 16.49
N ASN A 523 -10.29 22.40 16.75
CA ASN A 523 -9.72 23.38 15.82
C ASN A 523 -8.20 23.20 15.64
N GLU A 524 -7.47 22.87 16.70
CA GLU A 524 -6.03 22.61 16.65
C GLU A 524 -5.71 21.44 15.71
N ILE A 525 -6.35 20.27 15.89
CA ILE A 525 -6.10 19.10 15.03
C ILE A 525 -6.53 19.33 13.58
N LEU A 526 -7.63 20.06 13.35
CA LEU A 526 -8.09 20.40 11.99
C LEU A 526 -7.12 21.37 11.30
N ALA A 527 -6.53 22.31 12.04
CA ALA A 527 -5.55 23.26 11.51
C ALA A 527 -4.24 22.54 11.12
N GLU A 528 -3.72 21.70 12.02
CA GLU A 528 -2.50 20.91 11.81
C GLU A 528 -2.58 20.02 10.56
N ASN A 529 -3.76 19.50 10.27
CA ASN A 529 -4.00 18.58 9.16
C ASN A 529 -4.62 19.26 7.93
N HIS A 530 -4.77 20.59 7.95
CA HIS A 530 -5.44 21.38 6.91
C HIS A 530 -6.82 20.82 6.50
N ALA A 531 -7.60 20.39 7.49
CA ALA A 531 -8.77 19.54 7.29
C ALA A 531 -10.12 20.20 7.62
N PHE A 532 -10.17 21.53 7.75
CA PHE A 532 -11.42 22.24 8.08
C PHE A 532 -12.56 21.99 7.08
N ASP A 533 -12.29 22.15 5.77
CA ASP A 533 -13.29 21.93 4.73
C ASP A 533 -13.71 20.46 4.68
N TYR A 534 -12.72 19.55 4.74
CA TYR A 534 -12.97 18.12 4.79
C TYR A 534 -13.86 17.72 5.98
N TYR A 535 -13.60 18.26 7.17
CA TYR A 535 -14.44 18.04 8.35
C TYR A 535 -15.87 18.56 8.15
N LYS A 536 -16.02 19.75 7.59
CA LYS A 536 -17.35 20.34 7.33
C LYS A 536 -18.17 19.51 6.34
N GLU A 537 -17.52 18.95 5.33
CA GLU A 537 -18.17 18.18 4.27
C GLU A 537 -18.45 16.72 4.67
N ASN A 538 -17.59 16.10 5.48
CA ASN A 538 -17.64 14.66 5.73
C ASN A 538 -18.00 14.31 7.19
N TYR A 539 -17.34 14.90 8.17
CA TYR A 539 -17.56 14.56 9.59
C TYR A 539 -18.74 15.30 10.20
N LEU A 540 -18.98 16.57 9.84
CA LEU A 540 -20.09 17.34 10.40
C LEU A 540 -21.46 16.74 10.04
N PRO A 541 -21.73 16.28 8.80
CA PRO A 541 -22.98 15.58 8.48
C PRO A 541 -23.11 14.23 9.21
N LEU A 542 -22.01 13.48 9.34
CA LEU A 542 -21.96 12.24 10.12
C LEU A 542 -22.34 12.50 11.59
N LEU A 543 -21.73 13.49 12.23
CA LEU A 543 -22.00 13.87 13.62
C LEU A 543 -23.46 14.30 13.83
N LYS A 544 -24.04 15.05 12.87
CA LYS A 544 -25.46 15.41 12.89
C LYS A 544 -26.37 14.20 12.78
N THR A 545 -25.98 13.20 11.97
CA THR A 545 -26.73 11.95 11.82
C THR A 545 -26.67 11.14 13.09
N LEU A 546 -25.48 11.04 13.70
CA LEU A 546 -25.30 10.35 14.99
C LEU A 546 -26.16 11.01 16.08
N GLY A 547 -26.11 12.33 16.22
CA GLY A 547 -26.87 13.06 17.25
C GLY A 547 -28.39 13.10 17.07
N ARG A 548 -28.94 12.54 15.98
CA ARG A 548 -30.39 12.40 15.74
C ARG A 548 -30.92 10.99 16.06
N GLY A 549 -30.04 10.04 16.38
CA GLY A 549 -30.34 8.61 16.45
C GLY A 549 -31.12 8.12 17.68
N GLY A 550 -31.66 9.04 18.50
CA GLY A 550 -32.44 8.73 19.70
C GLY A 550 -33.89 9.18 19.58
#